data_AF-A0A832TXY5-F1
#
_entry.id   AF-A0A832TXY5-F1
#
_cell.length_a   1.000
_cell.length_b   1.000
_cell.length_c   1.000
_cell.angle_alpha   90.00
_cell.angle_beta   90.00
_cell.angle_gamma   90.00
#
_symmetry.space_group_name_H-M   'P 1'
#
loop_
_entity.id
_entity.type
_entity.pdbx_description
1 polymer ?
#
loop_
_entity_poly.entity_id
_entity_poly.type
_entity_poly.pdbx_seq_one_letter_code
_entity_poly.pdbx_strand_id
1 'polypeptide(L)'
;MAETVEVLVPGGRATAGPPLGPALGPLGINVKAVVDEINQKTSEFNGMTVPVTVEVDDKKNFTISVGIPPTTALIMKEVGVGKGASSPNTQPVGNLPLEAIIRIARMKQESMLSYDLRNAVKEVIGTCRSVGVTIEGMKAQDAIAAINAGHFDDQLNA
;
A
#
# COMPACT_ATOMS: atom_id res chain seq x y z
N MET A 1 26.96 1.80 14.17
CA MET A 1 26.46 1.67 12.79
C MET A 1 24.96 1.61 12.92
N ALA A 2 24.20 2.46 12.23
CA ALA A 2 22.75 2.42 12.32
C ALA A 2 22.26 1.09 11.72
N GLU A 3 21.57 0.29 12.51
CA GLU A 3 21.00 -0.98 12.03
C GLU A 3 19.56 -0.72 11.62
N THR A 4 19.28 -0.88 10.32
CA THR A 4 17.97 -0.65 9.73
C THR A 4 17.27 -1.99 9.56
N VAL A 5 16.11 -2.13 10.18
CA VAL A 5 15.30 -3.35 10.13
C VAL A 5 13.96 -3.03 9.48
N GLU A 6 13.67 -3.69 8.35
CA GLU A 6 12.40 -3.57 7.66
C GLU A 6 11.49 -4.74 8.04
N VAL A 7 10.30 -4.42 8.56
CA VAL A 7 9.30 -5.41 8.97
C VAL A 7 7.95 -5.11 8.33
N LEU A 8 7.28 -6.17 7.88
CA LEU A 8 5.92 -6.09 7.35
C LEU A 8 4.94 -6.32 8.51
N VAL A 9 4.13 -5.30 8.81
CA VAL A 9 3.21 -5.36 9.95
C VAL A 9 1.77 -5.14 9.47
N PRO A 10 0.80 -5.99 9.86
CA PRO A 10 -0.60 -5.70 9.60
C PRO A 10 -1.05 -4.51 10.46
N GLY A 11 -1.52 -3.46 9.79
CA GLY A 11 -1.97 -2.21 10.39
C GLY A 11 -3.05 -2.44 11.43
N GLY A 12 -2.90 -1.77 12.58
CA GLY A 12 -3.79 -1.82 13.74
C GLY A 12 -3.92 -3.17 14.46
N ARG A 13 -3.19 -4.20 14.01
CA ARG A 13 -3.01 -5.47 14.74
C ARG A 13 -1.53 -5.85 14.83
N ALA A 14 -0.64 -4.86 14.98
CA ALA A 14 0.75 -5.13 15.29
C ALA A 14 0.82 -5.83 16.66
N THR A 15 1.45 -7.00 16.69
CA THR A 15 1.70 -7.75 17.94
C THR A 15 3.20 -7.89 18.13
N ALA A 16 3.65 -7.91 19.38
CA ALA A 16 5.05 -8.18 19.74
C ALA A 16 5.49 -9.64 19.45
N GLY A 17 4.77 -10.35 18.58
CA GLY A 17 5.00 -11.74 18.22
C GLY A 17 6.09 -11.94 17.16
N PRO A 18 6.14 -13.12 16.51
CA PRO A 18 7.20 -13.56 15.62
C PRO A 18 7.67 -12.62 14.49
N PRO A 19 6.87 -11.69 13.93
CA PRO A 19 7.38 -10.78 12.89
C PRO A 19 8.26 -9.64 13.45
N LEU A 20 8.03 -9.19 14.69
CA LEU A 20 8.75 -8.06 15.30
C LEU A 20 9.76 -8.52 16.35
N GLY A 21 9.45 -9.59 17.09
CA GLY A 21 10.30 -10.09 18.18
C GLY A 21 11.71 -10.54 17.75
N PRO A 22 11.88 -11.38 16.70
CA PRO A 22 13.19 -11.82 16.22
C PRO A 22 13.99 -10.72 15.54
N ALA A 23 13.30 -9.78 14.88
CA ALA A 23 13.92 -8.69 14.14
C ALA A 23 14.46 -7.59 15.07
N LEU A 24 13.76 -7.32 16.18
CA LEU A 24 14.13 -6.30 17.18
C LEU A 24 14.82 -6.88 18.42
N GLY A 25 14.76 -8.20 18.61
CA GLY A 25 15.38 -8.94 19.71
C GLY A 25 16.90 -8.76 19.87
N PRO A 26 17.71 -8.83 18.80
CA PRO A 26 19.16 -8.63 18.91
C PRO A 26 19.54 -7.17 19.22
N LEU A 27 18.62 -6.22 18.99
CA LEU A 27 18.85 -4.78 19.15
C LEU A 27 18.56 -4.27 20.58
N GLY A 28 17.98 -5.10 21.45
CA GLY A 28 17.77 -4.77 22.88
C GLY A 28 16.84 -3.57 23.12
N ILE A 29 15.97 -3.27 22.15
CA ILE A 29 14.99 -2.17 22.17
C ILE A 29 13.65 -2.60 22.75
N ASN A 30 12.85 -1.62 23.18
CA ASN A 30 11.57 -1.87 23.83
C ASN A 30 10.48 -2.16 22.79
N VAL A 31 10.36 -3.44 22.40
CA VAL A 31 9.45 -3.94 21.34
C VAL A 31 8.01 -3.46 21.54
N LYS A 32 7.55 -3.34 22.79
CA LYS A 32 6.19 -2.88 23.10
C LYS A 32 5.94 -1.42 22.73
N ALA A 33 6.91 -0.54 22.99
CA ALA A 33 6.81 0.87 22.61
C ALA A 33 6.76 1.04 21.09
N VAL A 34 7.56 0.25 20.36
CA VAL A 34 7.56 0.22 18.89
C VAL A 34 6.20 -0.25 18.35
N VAL A 35 5.66 -1.33 18.90
CA VAL A 35 4.35 -1.87 18.52
C VAL A 35 3.22 -0.87 18.79
N ASP A 36 3.24 -0.19 19.94
CA ASP A 36 2.22 0.80 20.31
C ASP A 36 2.27 2.02 19.38
N GLU A 37 3.46 2.52 19.06
CA GLU A 37 3.63 3.64 18.14
C GLU A 37 3.24 3.28 16.69
N ILE A 38 3.58 2.06 16.24
CA ILE A 38 3.11 1.54 14.95
C ILE A 38 1.59 1.41 14.96
N ASN A 39 0.97 0.87 16.01
CA ASN A 39 -0.49 0.73 16.08
C ASN A 39 -1.21 2.08 16.11
N GLN A 40 -0.63 3.12 16.75
CA GLN A 40 -1.16 4.48 16.68
C GLN A 40 -1.11 5.03 15.25
N LYS A 41 0.06 4.98 14.60
CA LYS A 41 0.24 5.47 13.21
C LYS A 41 -0.53 4.65 12.18
N THR A 42 -0.75 3.36 12.44
CA THR A 42 -1.44 2.43 11.53
C THR A 42 -2.89 2.15 11.89
N SER A 43 -3.46 2.84 12.89
CA SER A 43 -4.87 2.67 13.27
C SER A 43 -5.84 3.01 12.13
N GLU A 44 -5.48 3.99 11.29
CA GLU A 44 -6.25 4.33 10.08
C GLU A 44 -6.08 3.30 8.94
N PHE A 45 -5.04 2.48 9.05
CA PHE A 45 -4.68 1.43 8.10
C PHE A 45 -5.03 0.02 8.62
N ASN A 46 -5.99 -0.06 9.55
CA ASN A 46 -6.46 -1.31 10.15
C ASN A 46 -6.75 -2.40 9.10
N GLY A 47 -6.01 -3.51 9.18
CA GLY A 47 -6.16 -4.66 8.28
C GLY A 47 -5.27 -4.65 7.02
N MET A 48 -4.44 -3.63 6.81
CA MET A 48 -3.53 -3.54 5.67
C MET A 48 -2.08 -3.83 6.07
N THR A 49 -1.34 -4.61 5.29
CA THR A 49 0.09 -4.82 5.55
C THR A 49 0.87 -3.56 5.19
N VAL A 50 1.49 -2.92 6.17
CA VAL A 50 2.32 -1.72 5.97
C VAL A 50 3.78 -2.07 6.25
N PRO A 51 4.72 -1.75 5.35
CA PRO A 51 6.14 -1.86 5.64
C PRO A 51 6.54 -0.79 6.65
N VAL A 52 7.21 -1.20 7.72
CA VAL A 52 7.75 -0.30 8.74
C VAL A 52 9.25 -0.50 8.78
N THR A 53 9.97 0.60 8.67
CA THR A 53 11.42 0.63 8.80
C THR A 53 11.75 1.14 10.20
N VAL A 54 12.47 0.34 10.97
CA VAL A 54 12.97 0.70 12.30
C VAL A 54 14.47 0.88 12.18
N GLU A 55 14.94 2.11 12.39
CA GLU A 55 16.36 2.41 12.50
C GLU A 55 16.75 2.42 13.97
N VAL A 56 17.82 1.71 14.33
CA VAL A 56 18.34 1.69 15.70
C VAL A 56 19.75 2.24 15.73
N ASP A 57 19.94 3.26 16.57
CA ASP A 57 21.24 3.85 16.86
C ASP A 57 21.95 3.12 18.01
N ASP A 58 23.28 3.21 18.04
CA ASP A 58 24.15 2.64 19.10
C ASP A 58 23.77 3.10 20.53
N LYS A 59 23.01 4.20 20.66
CA LYS A 59 22.47 4.72 21.94
C LYS A 59 21.15 4.08 22.37
N LYS A 60 20.67 3.03 21.69
CA LYS A 60 19.34 2.40 21.89
C LYS A 60 18.16 3.34 21.57
N ASN A 61 18.41 4.39 20.80
CA ASN A 61 17.34 5.20 20.23
C ASN A 61 16.82 4.47 18.99
N PHE A 62 15.51 4.43 18.84
CA PHE A 62 14.85 3.84 17.69
C PHE A 62 14.07 4.94 16.95
N THR A 63 14.17 4.96 15.63
CA THR A 63 13.38 5.83 14.76
C THR A 63 12.47 4.94 13.93
N ILE A 64 11.16 5.20 13.99
CA ILE A 64 10.16 4.43 13.26
C ILE A 64 9.67 5.25 12.08
N SER A 65 10.02 4.80 10.88
CA SER A 65 9.51 5.31 9.63
C SER A 65 8.46 4.34 9.09
N VAL A 66 7.20 4.79 9.08
CA VAL A 66 6.12 4.04 8.46
C VAL A 66 6.16 4.33 6.97
N GLY A 67 6.42 3.29 6.17
CA GLY A 67 6.43 3.40 4.72
C GLY A 67 5.01 3.57 4.17
N ILE A 68 4.92 4.04 2.93
CA ILE A 68 3.64 4.14 2.22
C ILE A 68 3.10 2.72 1.99
N PRO A 69 1.81 2.46 2.28
CA PRO A 69 1.24 1.13 2.12
C PRO A 69 1.32 0.62 0.66
N PRO A 70 1.35 -0.71 0.47
CA PRO A 70 1.33 -1.31 -0.85
C PRO A 70 0.03 -0.94 -1.58
N THR A 71 0.12 -0.75 -2.89
CA THR A 71 -1.02 -0.28 -3.71
C THR A 71 -2.16 -1.28 -3.63
N THR A 72 -1.82 -2.57 -3.57
CA THR A 72 -2.71 -3.69 -3.35
C THR A 72 -3.58 -3.51 -2.11
N ALA A 73 -3.01 -3.02 -1.01
CA ALA A 73 -3.73 -2.83 0.23
C ALA A 73 -4.69 -1.64 0.17
N LEU A 74 -4.26 -0.53 -0.45
CA LEU A 74 -5.12 0.64 -0.69
C LEU A 74 -6.32 0.29 -1.59
N ILE A 75 -6.06 -0.47 -2.66
CA ILE A 75 -7.11 -0.98 -3.56
C ILE A 75 -8.08 -1.89 -2.80
N MET A 76 -7.57 -2.81 -1.97
CA MET A 76 -8.40 -3.70 -1.16
C MET A 76 -9.28 -2.96 -0.16
N LYS A 77 -8.79 -1.85 0.43
CA LYS A 77 -9.56 -0.99 1.33
C LYS A 77 -10.70 -0.27 0.61
N GLU A 78 -10.42 0.34 -0.54
CA GLU A 78 -11.45 1.04 -1.33
C GLU A 78 -12.51 0.07 -1.86
N VAL A 79 -12.13 -1.17 -2.17
CA VAL A 79 -13.08 -2.23 -2.60
C VAL A 79 -13.78 -2.91 -1.41
N GLY A 80 -13.24 -2.77 -0.20
CA GLY A 80 -13.78 -3.41 1.01
C GLY A 80 -13.58 -4.94 1.07
N VAL A 81 -12.67 -5.49 0.29
CA VAL A 81 -12.39 -6.95 0.24
C VAL A 81 -11.08 -7.30 0.93
N GLY A 82 -11.15 -8.25 1.87
CA GLY A 82 -9.98 -8.73 2.61
C GLY A 82 -9.11 -9.76 1.85
N LYS A 83 -9.56 -10.24 0.68
CA LYS A 83 -8.81 -11.17 -0.18
C LYS A 83 -8.97 -10.77 -1.64
N GLY A 84 -7.86 -10.82 -2.39
CA GLY A 84 -7.88 -10.63 -3.84
C GLY A 84 -8.59 -11.79 -4.56
N ALA A 85 -8.90 -11.60 -5.84
CA ALA A 85 -9.51 -12.64 -6.65
C ALA A 85 -8.61 -13.88 -6.75
N SER A 86 -9.17 -15.04 -6.47
CA SER A 86 -8.50 -16.32 -6.76
C SER A 86 -8.36 -16.58 -8.26
N SER A 87 -9.17 -15.92 -9.08
CA SER A 87 -9.12 -15.98 -10.55
C SER A 87 -9.43 -14.60 -11.14
N PRO A 88 -8.44 -13.70 -11.24
CA PRO A 88 -8.64 -12.30 -11.62
C PRO A 88 -9.25 -12.11 -13.01
N ASN A 89 -9.12 -13.10 -13.91
CA ASN A 89 -9.72 -13.06 -15.25
C ASN A 89 -11.18 -13.53 -15.30
N THR A 90 -11.65 -14.27 -14.31
CA THR A 90 -12.94 -14.98 -14.37
C THR A 90 -13.93 -14.49 -13.32
N GLN A 91 -13.44 -14.07 -12.15
CA GLN A 91 -14.26 -13.55 -11.05
C GLN A 91 -13.63 -12.28 -10.49
N PRO A 92 -14.06 -11.10 -10.96
CA PRO A 92 -13.62 -9.85 -10.36
C PRO A 92 -14.19 -9.75 -8.94
N VAL A 93 -13.33 -9.37 -7.98
CA VAL A 93 -13.69 -9.23 -6.56
C VAL A 93 -14.28 -7.87 -6.23
N GLY A 94 -14.25 -6.93 -7.15
CA GLY A 94 -14.95 -5.66 -7.01
C GLY A 94 -14.68 -4.69 -8.13
N ASN A 95 -15.23 -3.49 -7.99
CA ASN A 95 -15.16 -2.42 -8.99
C ASN A 95 -14.73 -1.11 -8.32
N LEU A 96 -13.80 -0.38 -8.95
CA LEU A 96 -13.38 0.95 -8.52
C LEU A 96 -13.74 2.00 -9.57
N PRO A 97 -14.24 3.18 -9.17
CA PRO A 97 -14.35 4.31 -10.08
C PRO A 97 -12.95 4.89 -10.37
N LEU A 98 -12.80 5.51 -11.54
CA LEU A 98 -11.53 6.10 -11.96
C LEU A 98 -11.02 7.15 -10.97
N GLU A 99 -11.92 7.91 -10.34
CA GLU A 99 -11.58 8.90 -9.31
C GLU A 99 -10.89 8.31 -8.08
N ALA A 100 -11.28 7.10 -7.66
CA ALA A 100 -10.60 6.41 -6.55
C ALA A 100 -9.17 6.03 -6.93
N ILE A 101 -8.96 5.62 -8.18
CA ILE A 101 -7.65 5.27 -8.72
C ILE A 101 -6.75 6.50 -8.80
N ILE A 102 -7.28 7.65 -9.24
CA ILE A 102 -6.55 8.92 -9.27
C ILE A 102 -6.16 9.35 -7.85
N ARG A 103 -7.06 9.22 -6.87
CA ARG A 103 -6.75 9.50 -5.46
C ARG A 103 -5.64 8.60 -4.93
N ILE A 104 -5.71 7.29 -5.17
CA ILE A 104 -4.66 6.34 -4.78
C ILE A 104 -3.34 6.69 -5.47
N ALA A 105 -3.37 7.02 -6.77
CA ALA A 105 -2.19 7.39 -7.54
C ALA A 105 -1.53 8.66 -6.97
N ARG A 106 -2.31 9.70 -6.64
CA ARG A 106 -1.80 10.93 -5.98
C ARG A 106 -1.18 10.65 -4.63
N MET A 107 -1.86 9.89 -3.78
CA MET A 107 -1.34 9.52 -2.46
C MET A 107 -0.03 8.74 -2.56
N LYS A 108 0.13 7.94 -3.61
CA LYS A 108 1.28 7.07 -3.81
C LYS A 108 2.37 7.67 -4.69
N GLN A 109 2.12 8.82 -5.30
CA GLN A 109 2.99 9.46 -6.29
C GLN A 109 4.40 9.71 -5.74
N GLU A 110 4.54 10.07 -4.46
CA GLU A 110 5.85 10.28 -3.81
C GLU A 110 6.70 9.00 -3.71
N SER A 111 6.07 7.82 -3.74
CA SER A 111 6.76 6.52 -3.74
C SER A 111 6.88 5.86 -5.12
N MET A 112 6.28 6.46 -6.14
CA MET A 112 6.30 5.94 -7.51
C MET A 112 7.41 6.59 -8.32
N LEU A 113 7.92 5.84 -9.30
CA LEU A 113 8.89 6.36 -10.29
C LEU A 113 8.22 7.15 -11.40
N SER A 114 6.88 7.19 -11.42
CA SER A 114 6.11 7.86 -12.45
C SER A 114 6.20 9.38 -12.29
N TYR A 115 6.72 10.06 -13.31
CA TYR A 115 6.79 11.53 -13.35
C TYR A 115 5.41 12.16 -13.59
N ASP A 116 4.52 11.47 -14.31
CA ASP A 116 3.19 11.95 -14.68
C ASP A 116 2.10 11.20 -13.93
N LEU A 117 1.03 11.92 -13.56
CA LEU A 117 -0.19 11.33 -12.99
C LEU A 117 -0.79 10.25 -13.90
N ARG A 118 -0.73 10.43 -15.22
CA ARG A 118 -1.18 9.41 -16.19
C ARG A 118 -0.44 8.08 -16.01
N ASN A 119 0.88 8.14 -15.81
CA ASN A 119 1.70 6.94 -15.66
C ASN A 119 1.47 6.31 -14.28
N ALA A 120 1.34 7.13 -13.23
CA ALA A 120 0.99 6.65 -11.89
C ALA A 120 -0.37 5.92 -11.89
N VAL A 121 -1.39 6.48 -12.56
CA VAL A 121 -2.70 5.84 -12.70
C VAL A 121 -2.60 4.52 -13.44
N LYS A 122 -1.83 4.42 -14.53
CA LYS A 122 -1.60 3.14 -15.22
C LYS A 122 -0.96 2.08 -14.33
N GLU A 123 -0.02 2.45 -13.47
CA GLU A 123 0.61 1.52 -12.51
C GLU A 123 -0.40 0.99 -11.48
N VAL A 124 -1.27 1.87 -10.96
CA VAL A 124 -2.36 1.48 -10.05
C VAL A 124 -3.33 0.54 -10.77
N ILE A 125 -3.72 0.84 -12.01
CA ILE A 125 -4.60 -0.01 -12.84
C ILE A 125 -3.97 -1.38 -13.12
N GLY A 126 -2.65 -1.40 -13.38
CA GLY A 126 -1.90 -2.64 -13.52
C GLY A 126 -1.97 -3.51 -12.27
N THR A 127 -1.94 -2.88 -11.09
CA THR A 127 -2.11 -3.57 -9.81
C THR A 127 -3.54 -4.08 -9.63
N CYS A 128 -4.56 -3.29 -9.99
CA CYS A 128 -5.97 -3.72 -9.97
C CYS A 128 -6.19 -5.01 -10.78
N ARG A 129 -5.50 -5.16 -11.93
CA ARG A 129 -5.55 -6.39 -12.74
C ARG A 129 -5.12 -7.62 -11.95
N SER A 130 -4.01 -7.53 -11.22
CA SER A 130 -3.47 -8.65 -10.43
C SER A 130 -4.36 -9.00 -9.23
N VAL A 131 -5.04 -8.00 -8.67
CA VAL A 131 -6.01 -8.19 -7.57
C VAL A 131 -7.36 -8.70 -8.08
N GLY A 132 -7.66 -8.50 -9.37
CA GLY A 132 -8.95 -8.85 -9.98
C GLY A 132 -10.03 -7.81 -9.71
N VAL A 133 -9.70 -6.53 -9.80
CA VAL A 133 -10.64 -5.41 -9.63
C VAL A 133 -10.92 -4.77 -11.00
N THR A 134 -12.20 -4.55 -11.31
CA THR A 134 -12.64 -3.83 -12.51
C THR A 134 -12.65 -2.33 -12.28
N ILE A 135 -12.57 -1.57 -13.37
CA ILE A 135 -12.52 -0.10 -13.32
C ILE A 135 -13.69 0.42 -14.12
N GLU A 136 -14.64 1.08 -13.46
CA GLU A 136 -15.88 1.55 -14.10
C GLU A 136 -16.58 0.45 -14.94
N GLY A 137 -16.53 -0.80 -14.47
CA GLY A 137 -17.11 -1.95 -15.19
C GLY A 137 -16.29 -2.45 -16.39
N MET A 138 -15.14 -1.83 -16.68
CA MET A 138 -14.21 -2.24 -17.72
C MET A 138 -13.07 -3.10 -17.16
N LYS A 139 -12.45 -3.91 -18.02
CA LYS A 139 -11.23 -4.64 -17.67
C LYS A 139 -10.06 -3.67 -17.61
N ALA A 140 -9.05 -4.00 -16.80
CA ALA A 140 -7.85 -3.18 -16.68
C ALA A 140 -7.14 -2.91 -18.03
N GLN A 141 -7.20 -3.84 -18.98
CA GLN A 141 -6.65 -3.64 -20.33
C GLN A 141 -7.39 -2.56 -21.12
N ASP A 142 -8.72 -2.57 -21.06
CA ASP A 142 -9.55 -1.60 -21.77
C ASP A 142 -9.42 -0.21 -21.12
N ALA A 143 -9.31 -0.15 -19.79
CA ALA A 143 -9.04 1.10 -19.07
C ALA A 143 -7.68 1.69 -19.45
N ILE A 144 -6.62 0.87 -19.55
CA ILE A 144 -5.30 1.36 -20.02
C ILE A 144 -5.38 1.84 -21.47
N ALA A 145 -6.11 1.12 -22.34
CA ALA A 145 -6.30 1.52 -23.72
C ALA A 145 -7.06 2.85 -23.83
N ALA A 146 -8.12 3.06 -23.03
CA ALA A 146 -8.87 4.32 -22.98
C ALA A 146 -8.03 5.49 -22.47
N ILE A 147 -7.16 5.25 -21.48
CA ILE A 147 -6.20 6.26 -20.99
C ILE A 147 -5.15 6.60 -22.06
N ASN A 148 -4.69 5.62 -22.84
CA ASN A 148 -3.79 5.86 -23.97
C ASN A 148 -4.47 6.59 -25.12
N ALA A 149 -5.78 6.35 -25.33
CA ALA A 149 -6.59 7.05 -26.32
C ALA A 149 -6.96 8.49 -25.92
N GLY A 150 -6.58 8.93 -24.72
CA GLY A 150 -6.78 10.29 -24.23
C GLY A 150 -8.20 10.60 -23.75
N HIS A 151 -9.03 9.58 -23.46
CA HIS A 151 -10.40 9.79 -22.97
C HIS A 151 -10.48 10.35 -21.54
N PHE A 152 -9.38 10.31 -20.78
CA PHE A 152 -9.35 10.73 -19.37
C PHE A 152 -8.33 11.84 -19.09
N ASP A 153 -7.86 12.55 -20.13
CA ASP A 153 -6.90 13.65 -19.99
C ASP A 153 -7.39 14.79 -19.08
N ASP A 154 -8.69 15.11 -19.15
CA ASP A 154 -9.30 16.17 -18.35
C ASP A 154 -9.22 15.92 -16.83
N GLN A 155 -9.22 14.66 -16.39
CA GLN A 155 -9.10 14.32 -14.95
C GLN A 155 -7.66 14.08 -14.50
N LEU A 156 -6.74 13.86 -15.44
CA LEU A 156 -5.32 13.60 -15.18
C LEU A 156 -4.47 14.88 -15.13
N ASN A 157 -4.92 15.97 -15.78
CA ASN A 157 -4.26 17.28 -15.80
C ASN A 157 -4.92 18.35 -14.90
N ALA A 158 -5.97 18.01 -14.15
CA ALA A 158 -6.67 18.92 -13.23
C ALA A 158 -6.03 19.02 -11.84
#